data_AF-A0A5J4V705-F1
#
_entry.id   AF-A0A5J4V705-F1
#
_cell.length_a   1.000
_cell.length_b   1.000
_cell.length_c   1.000
_cell.angle_alpha   90.00
_cell.angle_beta   90.00
_cell.angle_gamma   90.00
#
_symmetry.space_group_name_H-M   'P 1'
#
loop_
_entity.id
_entity.type
_entity.pdbx_description
1 polymer ?
#
loop_
_entity_poly.entity_id
_entity_poly.type
_entity_poly.pdbx_seq_one_letter_code
_entity_poly.pdbx_strand_id
1 'polypeptide(L)'
;LGHSKCGAIGATVGGGQVHGCIGSIVAEIKSGIGKETESNAAENLNIIHQVRKIRDNLIISKAIKNGKVKVLGGKYDIVSGEVKFIDMLPMNPSEAEEQLILKNKEYIQQCQNSSILNNSIRLDLKEKGQHPYALIVSCADSRVPIEHIFNAGLGELFVIRNAGNVVGDFEMGSIEYGVHHLGVKIVVVLGHSKCGAIGATVGGGQVHGCIGSIVAEIKSGIGKETESNAAENLNIIHQVRKIRDNLIISKAIKNGKVKVLGGKYDIVSGKIDFILE
;
A
#
# COMPACT_ATOMS: atom_id res chain seq x y z
N LEU A 1 -5.25 -1.10 9.06
CA LEU A 1 -5.96 0.19 9.10
C LEU A 1 -6.90 0.22 7.90
N GLY A 2 -8.20 0.39 8.13
CA GLY A 2 -9.17 0.73 7.08
C GLY A 2 -9.55 2.21 7.15
N HIS A 3 -10.47 2.67 6.31
CA HIS A 3 -10.91 4.06 6.33
C HIS A 3 -12.39 4.26 5.93
N SER A 4 -13.00 5.34 6.40
CA SER A 4 -14.35 5.70 5.97
C SER A 4 -14.41 5.98 4.46
N LYS A 5 -15.54 5.59 3.84
CA LYS A 5 -15.80 5.67 2.38
C LYS A 5 -14.71 5.01 1.50
N CYS A 6 -14.23 3.83 1.88
CA CYS A 6 -13.31 3.05 1.05
C CYS A 6 -13.93 2.69 -0.31
N GLY A 7 -13.28 3.11 -1.40
CA GLY A 7 -13.77 2.89 -2.77
C GLY A 7 -13.87 1.41 -3.13
N ALA A 8 -12.90 0.58 -2.71
CA ALA A 8 -12.92 -0.86 -2.98
C ALA A 8 -14.06 -1.57 -2.24
N ILE A 9 -14.35 -1.16 -1.00
CA ILE A 9 -15.48 -1.70 -0.22
C ILE A 9 -16.80 -1.24 -0.82
N GLY A 10 -16.91 0.06 -1.15
CA GLY A 10 -18.06 0.63 -1.85
C GLY A 10 -18.37 -0.10 -3.16
N ALA A 11 -17.36 -0.36 -3.98
CA ALA A 11 -17.51 -1.13 -5.23
C ALA A 11 -17.94 -2.59 -4.97
N THR A 12 -17.42 -3.20 -3.90
CA THR A 12 -17.73 -4.58 -3.52
C THR A 12 -19.19 -4.74 -3.08
N VAL A 13 -19.69 -3.84 -2.22
CA VAL A 13 -21.09 -3.84 -1.76
C VAL A 13 -22.04 -3.41 -2.87
N GLY A 14 -21.61 -2.52 -3.77
CA GLY A 14 -22.41 -2.02 -4.89
C GLY A 14 -22.61 -3.02 -6.04
N GLY A 15 -21.93 -4.17 -6.02
CA GLY A 15 -22.18 -5.26 -6.99
C GLY A 15 -21.68 -4.99 -8.42
N GLY A 16 -20.73 -4.06 -8.60
CA GLY A 16 -20.17 -3.76 -9.92
C GLY A 16 -19.42 -4.94 -10.55
N GLN A 17 -19.40 -4.99 -11.89
CA GLN A 17 -18.53 -5.93 -12.61
C GLN A 17 -17.07 -5.56 -12.39
N VAL A 18 -16.25 -6.57 -12.08
CA VAL A 18 -14.80 -6.43 -11.91
C VAL A 18 -14.08 -7.22 -12.99
N HIS A 19 -13.00 -6.65 -13.50
CA HIS A 19 -12.15 -7.24 -14.52
C HIS A 19 -10.69 -7.20 -14.06
N GLY A 20 -9.85 -8.09 -14.62
CA GLY A 20 -8.43 -8.14 -14.28
C GLY A 20 -8.17 -8.56 -12.83
N CYS A 21 -7.04 -8.09 -12.30
CA CYS A 21 -6.56 -8.38 -10.96
C CYS A 21 -7.42 -7.72 -9.85
N ILE A 22 -8.27 -6.75 -10.18
CA ILE A 22 -9.27 -6.18 -9.24
C ILE A 22 -10.21 -7.28 -8.69
N GLY A 23 -10.48 -8.33 -9.48
CA GLY A 23 -11.32 -9.44 -9.05
C GLY A 23 -10.83 -10.12 -7.78
N SER A 24 -9.51 -10.28 -7.62
CA SER A 24 -8.91 -10.88 -6.42
C SER A 24 -9.11 -10.01 -5.18
N ILE A 25 -9.03 -8.69 -5.32
CA ILE A 25 -9.31 -7.73 -4.23
C ILE A 25 -10.76 -7.87 -3.77
N VAL A 26 -11.70 -7.86 -4.73
CA VAL A 26 -13.13 -7.96 -4.41
C VAL A 26 -13.48 -9.32 -3.81
N ALA A 27 -12.89 -10.41 -4.29
CA ALA A 27 -13.10 -11.73 -3.72
C ALA A 27 -12.63 -11.81 -2.25
N GLU A 28 -11.44 -11.29 -1.96
CA GLU A 28 -10.91 -11.22 -0.59
C GLU A 28 -11.84 -10.39 0.31
N ILE A 29 -12.24 -9.19 -0.11
CA ILE A 29 -13.17 -8.35 0.65
C ILE A 29 -14.50 -9.08 0.91
N LYS A 30 -15.09 -9.72 -0.11
CA LYS A 30 -16.35 -10.48 0.02
C LYS A 30 -16.24 -11.61 1.05
N SER A 31 -15.10 -12.29 1.13
CA SER A 31 -14.88 -13.32 2.15
C SER A 31 -14.89 -12.78 3.58
N GLY A 32 -14.55 -11.50 3.77
CA GLY A 32 -14.56 -10.82 5.06
C GLY A 32 -15.91 -10.20 5.45
N ILE A 33 -16.60 -9.57 4.51
CA ILE A 33 -17.83 -8.81 4.80
C ILE A 33 -19.12 -9.64 4.67
N GLY A 34 -19.05 -10.80 4.00
CA GLY A 34 -20.20 -11.68 3.81
C GLY A 34 -21.29 -11.01 2.95
N LYS A 35 -22.50 -10.86 3.52
CA LYS A 35 -23.67 -10.24 2.87
C LYS A 35 -23.91 -8.78 3.30
N GLU A 36 -22.98 -8.18 4.04
CA GLU A 36 -23.12 -6.78 4.45
C GLU A 36 -23.16 -5.85 3.23
N THR A 37 -24.10 -4.91 3.24
CA THR A 37 -24.34 -3.95 2.15
C THR A 37 -24.13 -2.50 2.59
N GLU A 38 -24.15 -2.22 3.89
CA GLU A 38 -23.83 -0.91 4.43
C GLU A 38 -22.31 -0.72 4.44
N SER A 39 -21.82 0.30 3.74
CA SER A 39 -20.39 0.47 3.48
C SER A 39 -19.55 0.66 4.74
N ASN A 40 -20.06 1.36 5.77
CA ASN A 40 -19.29 1.57 7.00
C ASN A 40 -19.20 0.31 7.86
N ALA A 41 -20.26 -0.48 7.94
CA ALA A 41 -20.30 -1.78 8.58
C ALA A 41 -19.42 -2.78 7.84
N ALA A 42 -19.49 -2.81 6.50
CA ALA A 42 -18.63 -3.62 5.65
C ALA A 42 -17.15 -3.28 5.87
N GLU A 43 -16.80 -2.00 5.98
CA GLU A 43 -15.43 -1.57 6.31
C GLU A 43 -14.96 -2.16 7.66
N ASN A 44 -15.80 -2.08 8.69
CA ASN A 44 -15.46 -2.61 10.01
C ASN A 44 -15.27 -4.14 9.97
N LEU A 45 -16.16 -4.85 9.28
CA LEU A 45 -16.06 -6.30 9.09
C LEU A 45 -14.80 -6.68 8.32
N ASN A 46 -14.45 -5.94 7.27
CA ASN A 46 -13.22 -6.15 6.52
C ASN A 46 -11.98 -5.94 7.41
N ILE A 47 -11.93 -4.86 8.21
CA ILE A 47 -10.84 -4.65 9.18
C ILE A 47 -10.73 -5.84 10.14
N ILE A 48 -11.85 -6.29 10.71
CA ILE A 48 -11.88 -7.43 11.63
C ILE A 48 -11.41 -8.72 10.93
N HIS A 49 -11.84 -8.95 9.70
CA HIS A 49 -11.43 -10.10 8.90
C HIS A 49 -9.91 -10.12 8.68
N GLN A 50 -9.32 -9.00 8.25
CA GLN A 50 -7.88 -8.88 8.07
C GLN A 50 -7.12 -9.11 9.38
N VAL A 51 -7.61 -8.56 10.50
CA VAL A 51 -7.01 -8.79 11.83
C VAL A 51 -7.02 -10.28 12.19
N ARG A 52 -8.13 -10.98 11.98
CA ARG A 52 -8.22 -12.44 12.23
C ARG A 52 -7.21 -13.20 11.38
N LYS A 53 -7.19 -12.95 10.07
CA LYS A 53 -6.26 -13.58 9.12
C LYS A 53 -4.78 -13.40 9.54
N ILE A 54 -4.41 -12.21 10.00
CA ILE A 54 -3.05 -11.94 10.51
C ILE A 54 -2.78 -12.71 11.81
N ARG A 55 -3.73 -12.72 12.74
CA ARG A 55 -3.59 -13.41 14.05
C ARG A 55 -3.54 -14.93 13.89
N ASP A 56 -4.19 -15.49 12.88
CA ASP A 56 -4.22 -16.93 12.61
C ASP A 56 -2.95 -17.43 11.90
N ASN A 57 -2.09 -16.52 11.41
CA ASN A 57 -0.81 -16.91 10.81
C ASN A 57 0.08 -17.61 11.86
N LEU A 58 0.73 -18.72 11.49
CA LEU A 58 1.52 -19.54 12.41
C LEU A 58 2.69 -18.79 13.08
N ILE A 59 3.37 -17.92 12.34
CA ILE A 59 4.51 -17.15 12.87
C ILE A 59 4.00 -16.05 13.80
N ILE A 60 2.96 -15.33 13.38
CA ILE A 60 2.40 -14.20 14.14
C ILE A 60 1.67 -14.69 15.40
N SER A 61 0.87 -15.75 15.32
CA SER A 61 0.18 -16.33 16.49
C SER A 61 1.16 -16.72 17.60
N LYS A 62 2.31 -17.31 17.26
CA LYS A 62 3.39 -17.61 18.22
C LYS A 62 3.99 -16.33 18.82
N ALA A 63 4.23 -15.31 17.99
CA ALA A 63 4.74 -14.03 18.46
C ALA A 63 3.75 -13.32 19.42
N ILE A 64 2.44 -13.39 19.14
CA ILE A 64 1.38 -12.88 20.02
C ILE A 64 1.39 -13.63 21.35
N LYS A 65 1.39 -14.97 21.33
CA LYS A 65 1.42 -15.80 22.55
C LYS A 65 2.63 -15.52 23.43
N ASN A 66 3.75 -15.14 22.82
CA ASN A 66 4.99 -14.78 23.51
C ASN A 66 5.08 -13.30 23.90
N GLY A 67 4.00 -12.51 23.74
CA GLY A 67 3.97 -11.09 24.09
C GLY A 67 4.86 -10.19 23.22
N LYS A 68 5.34 -10.67 22.07
CA LYS A 68 6.27 -9.94 21.20
C LYS A 68 5.58 -8.95 20.25
N VAL A 69 4.31 -9.18 19.93
CA VAL A 69 3.55 -8.35 19.00
C VAL A 69 2.07 -8.32 19.38
N LYS A 70 1.44 -7.16 19.22
CA LYS A 70 -0.01 -6.96 19.28
C LYS A 70 -0.52 -6.73 17.85
N VAL A 71 -1.67 -7.30 17.51
CA VAL A 71 -2.33 -7.10 16.21
C VAL A 71 -3.69 -6.48 16.46
N LEU A 72 -3.88 -5.26 15.96
CA LEU A 72 -5.07 -4.44 16.19
C LEU A 72 -5.73 -4.03 14.87
N GLY A 73 -7.05 -3.92 14.92
CA GLY A 73 -7.80 -3.21 13.89
C GLY A 73 -7.74 -1.71 14.15
N GLY A 74 -7.86 -0.92 13.10
CA GLY A 74 -8.03 0.52 13.22
C GLY A 74 -8.78 1.05 12.01
N LYS A 75 -9.57 2.10 12.21
CA LYS A 75 -10.32 2.81 11.17
C LYS A 75 -9.97 4.28 11.22
N TYR A 76 -9.49 4.78 10.10
CA TYR A 76 -9.23 6.20 9.87
C TYR A 76 -10.52 6.89 9.38
N ASP A 77 -10.89 8.00 10.00
CA ASP A 77 -11.94 8.86 9.47
C ASP A 77 -11.34 9.94 8.57
N ILE A 78 -11.78 9.98 7.31
CA ILE A 78 -11.23 10.90 6.32
C ILE A 78 -11.47 12.37 6.69
N VAL A 79 -12.55 12.69 7.40
CA VAL A 79 -12.93 14.07 7.75
C VAL A 79 -12.18 14.54 8.97
N SER A 80 -12.24 13.79 10.07
CA SER A 80 -11.61 14.21 11.32
C SER A 80 -10.10 13.98 11.32
N GLY A 81 -9.60 13.07 10.47
CA GLY A 81 -8.21 12.61 10.51
C GLY A 81 -7.90 11.67 11.69
N GLU A 82 -8.92 11.30 12.47
CA GLU A 82 -8.78 10.44 13.64
C GLU A 82 -8.63 8.97 13.24
N VAL A 83 -7.74 8.26 13.92
CA VAL A 83 -7.68 6.79 13.87
C VAL A 83 -8.34 6.21 15.11
N LYS A 84 -9.44 5.49 14.92
CA LYS A 84 -10.12 4.74 15.98
C LYS A 84 -9.66 3.28 15.95
N PHE A 85 -9.04 2.81 17.02
CA PHE A 85 -8.66 1.41 17.14
C PHE A 85 -9.90 0.54 17.41
N ILE A 86 -10.00 -0.57 16.67
CA ILE A 86 -11.03 -1.58 16.82
C ILE A 86 -10.35 -2.74 17.53
N ASP A 87 -10.48 -2.79 18.86
CA ASP A 87 -9.96 -3.91 19.64
C ASP A 87 -10.99 -5.04 19.70
N MET A 88 -10.54 -6.27 19.51
CA MET A 88 -11.36 -7.47 19.68
C MET A 88 -11.25 -8.06 21.09
N LEU A 89 -10.29 -7.62 21.91
CA LEU A 89 -10.12 -8.09 23.28
C LEU A 89 -9.73 -6.92 24.20
N PRO A 90 -10.45 -6.67 25.31
CA PRO A 90 -10.08 -5.59 26.23
C PRO A 90 -8.73 -5.92 26.90
N MET A 91 -7.68 -5.20 26.49
CA MET A 91 -6.37 -5.20 27.13
C MET A 91 -5.89 -3.76 27.23
N ASN A 92 -5.07 -3.46 28.24
CA ASN A 92 -4.42 -2.14 28.33
C ASN A 92 -3.61 -1.85 27.05
N PRO A 93 -3.62 -0.59 26.57
CA PRO A 93 -2.76 -0.20 25.46
C PRO A 93 -1.29 -0.54 25.74
N SER A 94 -0.60 -1.00 24.71
CA SER A 94 0.87 -1.09 24.76
C SER A 94 1.49 0.28 24.58
N GLU A 95 2.75 0.48 25.00
CA GLU A 95 3.47 1.74 24.77
C GLU A 95 3.46 2.18 23.29
N ALA A 96 3.61 1.23 22.35
CA ALA A 96 3.55 1.50 20.93
C ALA A 96 2.15 1.99 20.48
N GLU A 97 1.08 1.47 21.09
CA GLU A 97 -0.29 1.90 20.82
C GLU A 97 -0.55 3.31 21.36
N GLU A 98 -0.09 3.61 22.57
CA GLU A 98 -0.16 4.94 23.16
C GLU A 98 0.57 5.98 22.31
N GLN A 99 1.76 5.64 21.81
CA GLN A 99 2.51 6.48 20.88
C GLN A 99 1.74 6.75 19.58
N LEU A 100 1.10 5.75 18.98
CA LEU A 100 0.29 5.94 17.77
C LEU A 100 -0.90 6.88 18.03
N ILE A 101 -1.58 6.73 19.17
CA ILE A 101 -2.70 7.59 19.57
C ILE A 101 -2.20 9.03 19.77
N LEU A 102 -1.09 9.21 20.47
CA LEU A 102 -0.49 10.52 20.72
C LEU A 102 -0.07 11.19 19.40
N LYS A 103 0.63 10.49 18.52
CA LYS A 103 1.09 11.02 17.23
C LYS A 103 -0.06 11.33 16.27
N ASN A 104 -1.16 10.58 16.31
CA ASN A 104 -2.35 10.95 15.54
C ASN A 104 -3.00 12.25 16.05
N LYS A 105 -3.03 12.48 17.37
CA LYS A 105 -3.50 13.75 17.95
C LYS A 105 -2.62 14.93 17.51
N GLU A 106 -1.30 14.76 17.58
CA GLU A 106 -0.34 15.77 17.08
C GLU A 106 -0.55 16.06 15.59
N TYR A 107 -0.71 15.02 14.77
CA TYR A 107 -0.99 15.14 13.35
C TYR A 107 -2.26 15.95 13.05
N ILE A 108 -3.37 15.66 13.75
CA ILE A 108 -4.63 16.39 13.60
C ILE A 108 -4.42 17.88 13.93
N GLN A 109 -3.69 18.18 15.00
CA GLN A 109 -3.38 19.55 15.39
C GLN A 109 -2.53 20.27 14.33
N GLN A 110 -1.52 19.59 13.78
CA GLN A 110 -0.68 20.14 12.71
C GLN A 110 -1.48 20.41 11.43
N CYS A 111 -2.48 19.56 11.11
CA CYS A 111 -3.32 19.73 9.92
C CYS A 111 -4.16 21.01 9.94
N GLN A 112 -4.48 21.56 11.12
CA GLN A 112 -5.27 22.79 11.25
C GLN A 112 -4.61 24.00 10.57
N ASN A 113 -3.28 24.04 10.55
CA ASN A 113 -2.50 25.13 9.94
C ASN A 113 -1.84 24.74 8.60
N SER A 114 -2.17 23.56 8.06
CA SER A 114 -1.56 23.05 6.83
C SER A 114 -2.29 23.54 5.58
N SER A 115 -1.56 23.99 4.56
CA SER A 115 -2.15 24.29 3.25
C SER A 115 -2.54 23.04 2.46
N ILE A 116 -1.93 21.88 2.76
CA ILE A 116 -2.06 20.65 1.95
C ILE A 116 -2.77 19.48 2.68
N LEU A 117 -3.00 19.60 4.00
CA LEU A 117 -3.63 18.54 4.84
C LEU A 117 -4.88 19.01 5.61
N ASN A 118 -5.39 20.22 5.35
CA ASN A 118 -6.48 20.81 6.14
C ASN A 118 -7.86 20.15 5.93
N ASN A 119 -8.79 20.54 6.81
CA ASN A 119 -10.16 20.01 6.84
C ASN A 119 -10.96 20.34 5.57
N SER A 120 -10.68 21.45 4.88
CA SER A 120 -11.37 21.77 3.63
C SER A 120 -11.06 20.73 2.55
N ILE A 121 -9.79 20.33 2.42
CA ILE A 121 -9.37 19.28 1.49
C ILE A 121 -10.01 17.94 1.86
N ARG A 122 -10.05 17.61 3.16
CA ARG A 122 -10.69 16.37 3.65
C ARG A 122 -12.17 16.29 3.34
N LEU A 123 -12.89 17.39 3.51
CA LEU A 123 -14.31 17.49 3.16
C LEU A 123 -14.50 17.35 1.65
N ASP A 124 -13.65 18.00 0.85
CA ASP A 124 -13.69 17.88 -0.61
C ASP A 124 -13.48 16.43 -1.06
N LEU A 125 -12.43 15.76 -0.54
CA LEU A 125 -12.16 14.35 -0.83
C LEU A 125 -13.28 13.42 -0.36
N LYS A 126 -13.93 13.72 0.76
CA LYS A 126 -15.08 12.95 1.24
C LYS A 126 -16.28 13.05 0.29
N GLU A 127 -16.56 14.25 -0.22
CA GLU A 127 -17.79 14.49 -1.00
C GLU A 127 -17.60 14.24 -2.49
N LYS A 128 -16.41 14.53 -3.03
CA LYS A 128 -16.11 14.44 -4.47
C LYS A 128 -15.24 13.24 -4.84
N GLY A 129 -14.65 12.56 -3.86
CA GLY A 129 -13.72 11.46 -4.10
C GLY A 129 -12.29 11.95 -4.35
N GLN A 130 -11.40 11.02 -4.70
CA GLN A 130 -9.98 11.27 -4.93
C GLN A 130 -9.62 11.29 -6.42
N HIS A 131 -8.70 12.17 -6.80
CA HIS A 131 -8.18 12.29 -8.16
C HIS A 131 -6.65 12.43 -8.17
N PRO A 132 -5.91 11.37 -7.77
CA PRO A 132 -4.46 11.42 -7.70
C PRO A 132 -3.85 11.66 -9.09
N TYR A 133 -2.83 12.52 -9.16
CA TYR A 133 -2.12 12.78 -10.41
C TYR A 133 -1.15 11.63 -10.76
N ALA A 134 -0.65 10.93 -9.74
CA ALA A 134 0.30 9.84 -9.86
C ALA A 134 -0.04 8.66 -8.95
N LEU A 135 0.36 7.47 -9.40
CA LEU A 135 0.39 6.26 -8.61
C LEU A 135 1.84 5.87 -8.33
N ILE A 136 2.18 5.58 -7.07
CA ILE A 136 3.53 5.19 -6.65
C ILE A 136 3.50 3.78 -6.06
N VAL A 137 4.27 2.85 -6.64
CA VAL A 137 4.55 1.54 -6.06
C VAL A 137 5.92 1.62 -5.38
N SER A 138 5.97 1.42 -4.06
CA SER A 138 7.20 1.60 -3.29
C SER A 138 7.44 0.53 -2.23
N CYS A 139 8.63 0.55 -1.64
CA CYS A 139 9.01 -0.34 -0.56
C CYS A 139 8.27 0.04 0.75
N ALA A 140 7.97 -0.96 1.56
CA ALA A 140 7.46 -0.80 2.93
C ALA A 140 8.50 -0.24 3.92
N ASP A 141 9.74 -0.01 3.47
CA ASP A 141 10.83 0.54 4.27
C ASP A 141 10.44 1.87 4.91
N SER A 142 10.55 1.97 6.24
CA SER A 142 10.11 3.13 7.01
C SER A 142 10.90 4.41 6.71
N ARG A 143 12.03 4.32 6.02
CA ARG A 143 12.88 5.45 5.60
C ARG A 143 12.43 6.08 4.28
N VAL A 144 11.38 5.55 3.65
CA VAL A 144 10.88 6.00 2.33
C VAL A 144 9.47 6.59 2.47
N PRO A 145 9.33 7.83 2.98
CA PRO A 145 8.03 8.48 3.19
C PRO A 145 7.51 9.14 1.91
N ILE A 146 6.77 8.39 1.08
CA ILE A 146 6.38 8.77 -0.29
C ILE A 146 5.78 10.16 -0.43
N GLU A 147 4.75 10.46 0.35
CA GLU A 147 4.06 11.74 0.31
C GLU A 147 5.00 12.88 0.69
N HIS A 148 5.95 12.66 1.61
CA HIS A 148 6.94 13.66 1.98
C HIS A 148 8.02 13.85 0.91
N ILE A 149 8.48 12.76 0.27
CA ILE A 149 9.50 12.81 -0.80
C ILE A 149 9.01 13.68 -1.97
N PHE A 150 7.73 13.60 -2.30
CA PHE A 150 7.12 14.39 -3.38
C PHE A 150 6.44 15.67 -2.90
N ASN A 151 6.48 15.98 -1.60
CA ASN A 151 5.74 17.10 -1.00
C ASN A 151 4.25 17.12 -1.41
N ALA A 152 3.62 15.94 -1.40
CA ALA A 152 2.25 15.74 -1.83
C ALA A 152 1.24 15.92 -0.68
N GLY A 153 0.12 16.55 -0.99
CA GLY A 153 -1.04 16.68 -0.11
C GLY A 153 -1.98 15.48 -0.15
N LEU A 154 -3.10 15.60 0.57
CA LEU A 154 -4.12 14.54 0.60
C LEU A 154 -4.74 14.32 -0.77
N GLY A 155 -4.82 13.06 -1.19
CA GLY A 155 -5.49 12.65 -2.44
C GLY A 155 -4.70 12.90 -3.71
N GLU A 156 -3.49 13.47 -3.61
CA GLU A 156 -2.63 13.77 -4.76
C GLU A 156 -1.87 12.55 -5.30
N LEU A 157 -1.53 11.61 -4.42
CA LEU A 157 -0.87 10.35 -4.76
C LEU A 157 -1.74 9.15 -4.40
N PHE A 158 -1.72 8.13 -5.26
CA PHE A 158 -2.20 6.78 -4.95
C PHE A 158 -1.01 5.89 -4.64
N VAL A 159 -0.88 5.41 -3.41
CA VAL A 159 0.36 4.78 -2.93
C VAL A 159 0.15 3.31 -2.60
N ILE A 160 0.98 2.45 -3.17
CA ILE A 160 1.05 1.00 -2.89
C ILE A 160 2.41 0.71 -2.27
N ARG A 161 2.44 0.02 -1.12
CA ARG A 161 3.70 -0.30 -0.41
C ARG A 161 3.77 -1.75 0.05
N ASN A 162 4.86 -2.43 -0.28
CA ASN A 162 5.22 -3.75 0.24
C ASN A 162 6.74 -3.92 0.28
N ALA A 163 7.26 -4.97 0.93
CA ALA A 163 8.71 -5.14 0.99
C ALA A 163 9.29 -5.43 -0.40
N GLY A 164 10.29 -4.65 -0.82
CA GLY A 164 10.94 -4.80 -2.12
C GLY A 164 10.15 -4.26 -3.31
N ASN A 165 9.07 -3.48 -3.08
CA ASN A 165 8.25 -2.85 -4.13
C ASN A 165 7.82 -3.84 -5.23
N VAL A 166 7.52 -5.07 -4.84
CA VAL A 166 7.16 -6.17 -5.73
C VAL A 166 5.72 -6.02 -6.22
N VAL A 167 5.41 -6.48 -7.42
CA VAL A 167 4.06 -6.40 -7.99
C VAL A 167 3.49 -7.80 -8.11
N GLY A 168 2.60 -8.19 -7.18
CA GLY A 168 1.77 -9.38 -7.29
C GLY A 168 0.35 -9.05 -7.79
N ASP A 169 -0.59 -9.98 -7.64
CA ASP A 169 -1.97 -9.80 -8.10
C ASP A 169 -2.69 -8.66 -7.35
N PHE A 170 -2.49 -8.54 -6.03
CA PHE A 170 -3.13 -7.47 -5.25
C PHE A 170 -2.58 -6.08 -5.61
N GLU A 171 -1.26 -5.97 -5.82
CA GLU A 171 -0.65 -4.73 -6.29
C GLU A 171 -1.09 -4.40 -7.71
N MET A 172 -1.10 -5.38 -8.62
CA MET A 172 -1.57 -5.18 -9.99
C MET A 172 -3.04 -4.75 -10.03
N GLY A 173 -3.91 -5.35 -9.21
CA GLY A 173 -5.31 -4.95 -9.09
C GLY A 173 -5.45 -3.50 -8.58
N SER A 174 -4.58 -3.08 -7.67
CA SER A 174 -4.55 -1.69 -7.18
C SER A 174 -4.03 -0.73 -8.25
N ILE A 175 -3.07 -1.15 -9.09
CA ILE A 175 -2.59 -0.39 -10.24
C ILE A 175 -3.69 -0.24 -11.30
N GLU A 176 -4.38 -1.32 -11.63
CA GLU A 176 -5.54 -1.32 -12.55
C GLU A 176 -6.63 -0.36 -12.03
N TYR A 177 -6.93 -0.40 -10.73
CA TYR A 177 -7.86 0.54 -10.10
C TYR A 177 -7.40 2.01 -10.28
N GLY A 178 -6.15 2.31 -9.96
CA GLY A 178 -5.60 3.66 -10.13
C GLY A 178 -5.67 4.15 -11.57
N VAL A 179 -5.30 3.30 -12.54
CA VAL A 179 -5.25 3.68 -13.96
C VAL A 179 -6.65 3.77 -14.58
N HIS A 180 -7.52 2.79 -14.34
CA HIS A 180 -8.82 2.71 -15.03
C HIS A 180 -9.94 3.42 -14.28
N HIS A 181 -9.93 3.42 -12.94
CA HIS A 181 -11.01 4.01 -12.15
C HIS A 181 -10.65 5.42 -11.66
N LEU A 182 -9.43 5.64 -11.19
CA LEU A 182 -9.00 6.98 -10.74
C LEU A 182 -8.43 7.85 -11.88
N GLY A 183 -8.02 7.22 -12.99
CA GLY A 183 -7.52 7.93 -14.16
C GLY A 183 -6.12 8.51 -14.02
N VAL A 184 -5.28 7.94 -13.14
CA VAL A 184 -3.89 8.40 -12.94
C VAL A 184 -3.12 8.41 -14.26
N LYS A 185 -2.29 9.44 -14.45
CA LYS A 185 -1.55 9.65 -15.71
C LYS A 185 -0.16 9.06 -15.70
N ILE A 186 0.35 8.74 -14.51
CA ILE A 186 1.67 8.17 -14.33
C ILE A 186 1.67 7.14 -13.21
N VAL A 187 2.33 6.02 -13.45
CA VAL A 187 2.68 4.99 -12.47
C VAL A 187 4.20 5.02 -12.32
N VAL A 188 4.69 5.13 -11.09
CA VAL A 188 6.12 5.09 -10.77
C VAL A 188 6.40 3.90 -9.87
N VAL A 189 7.27 3.00 -10.31
CA VAL A 189 7.90 2.02 -9.42
C VAL A 189 9.11 2.70 -8.79
N LEU A 190 9.02 2.99 -7.50
CA LEU A 190 10.06 3.66 -6.73
C LEU A 190 10.77 2.66 -5.81
N GLY A 191 11.93 2.17 -6.25
CA GLY A 191 12.87 1.47 -5.38
C GLY A 191 13.72 2.46 -4.58
N HIS A 192 14.62 1.94 -3.75
CA HIS A 192 15.51 2.80 -2.95
C HIS A 192 16.87 2.16 -2.69
N SER A 193 17.87 2.99 -2.37
CA SER A 193 19.20 2.52 -1.96
C SER A 193 19.15 1.77 -0.62
N LYS A 194 19.98 0.72 -0.50
CA LYS A 194 20.12 -0.13 0.69
C LYS A 194 18.79 -0.80 1.10
N CYS A 195 18.11 -1.40 0.12
CA CYS A 195 16.84 -2.09 0.34
C CYS A 195 17.04 -3.40 1.10
N GLY A 196 16.38 -3.54 2.25
CA GLY A 196 16.49 -4.74 3.08
C GLY A 196 15.98 -6.02 2.41
N ALA A 197 14.91 -5.93 1.61
CA ALA A 197 14.37 -7.08 0.89
C ALA A 197 15.31 -7.55 -0.24
N ILE A 198 15.92 -6.61 -0.97
CA ILE A 198 16.93 -6.91 -2.00
C ILE A 198 18.18 -7.48 -1.33
N GLY A 199 18.69 -6.81 -0.29
CA GLY A 199 19.85 -7.25 0.50
C GLY A 199 19.69 -8.66 1.07
N ALA A 200 18.52 -8.99 1.62
CA ALA A 200 18.22 -10.34 2.10
C ALA A 200 18.16 -11.37 0.96
N THR A 201 17.65 -10.97 -0.21
CA THR A 201 17.54 -11.83 -1.39
C THR A 201 18.91 -12.18 -1.96
N VAL A 202 19.78 -11.18 -2.15
CA VAL A 202 21.16 -11.39 -2.64
C VAL A 202 22.03 -12.11 -1.61
N GLY A 203 21.79 -11.85 -0.32
CA GLY A 203 22.53 -12.48 0.78
C GLY A 203 22.23 -13.98 0.99
N GLY A 204 21.20 -14.53 0.35
CA GLY A 204 20.93 -15.97 0.33
C GLY A 204 20.52 -16.57 1.69
N GLY A 205 19.99 -15.76 2.61
CA GLY A 205 19.53 -16.23 3.92
C GLY A 205 18.36 -17.21 3.87
N GLN A 206 18.15 -17.96 4.95
CA GLN A 206 16.96 -18.82 5.07
C GLN A 206 15.69 -17.98 5.06
N VAL A 207 14.72 -18.40 4.25
CA VAL A 207 13.44 -17.72 4.10
C VAL A 207 12.33 -18.58 4.71
N HIS A 208 11.48 -17.95 5.53
CA HIS A 208 10.38 -18.62 6.20
C HIS A 208 9.07 -17.84 6.01
N GLY A 209 7.95 -18.57 5.98
CA GLY A 209 6.62 -17.98 5.86
C GLY A 209 6.42 -17.20 4.56
N CYS A 210 5.61 -16.15 4.62
CA CYS A 210 5.20 -15.37 3.45
C CYS A 210 6.33 -14.54 2.81
N ILE A 211 7.49 -14.38 3.47
CA ILE A 211 8.65 -13.71 2.86
C ILE A 211 9.16 -14.48 1.63
N GLY A 212 8.86 -15.79 1.54
CA GLY A 212 9.23 -16.64 0.41
C GLY A 212 8.75 -16.13 -0.93
N SER A 213 7.51 -15.63 -1.02
CA SER A 213 6.97 -15.12 -2.27
C SER A 213 7.65 -13.81 -2.71
N ILE A 214 7.98 -12.94 -1.75
CA ILE A 214 8.70 -11.69 -2.01
C ILE A 214 10.10 -11.99 -2.56
N VAL A 215 10.83 -12.90 -1.90
CA VAL A 215 12.17 -13.30 -2.34
C VAL A 215 12.13 -13.97 -3.72
N ALA A 216 11.13 -14.82 -3.98
CA ALA A 216 10.96 -15.47 -5.28
C ALA A 216 10.70 -14.44 -6.41
N GLU A 217 9.82 -13.46 -6.15
CA GLU A 217 9.52 -12.40 -7.11
C GLU A 217 10.75 -11.53 -7.39
N ILE A 218 11.50 -11.12 -6.36
CA ILE A 218 12.75 -10.36 -6.55
C ILE A 218 13.76 -11.19 -7.36
N LYS A 219 13.97 -12.47 -7.02
CA LYS A 219 14.89 -13.37 -7.74
C LYS A 219 14.53 -13.50 -9.23
N SER A 220 13.25 -13.48 -9.57
CA SER A 220 12.80 -13.53 -10.97
C SER A 220 13.27 -12.33 -11.79
N GLY A 221 13.40 -11.16 -11.15
CA GLY A 221 13.87 -9.93 -11.81
C GLY A 221 15.38 -9.75 -11.80
N ILE A 222 16.05 -10.08 -10.70
CA ILE A 222 17.50 -9.83 -10.55
C ILE A 222 18.37 -10.97 -11.12
N GLY A 223 17.79 -12.15 -11.36
CA GLY A 223 18.51 -13.31 -11.88
C GLY A 223 19.63 -13.77 -10.95
N LYS A 224 20.87 -13.72 -11.44
CA LYS A 224 22.09 -14.10 -10.71
C LYS A 224 22.85 -12.91 -10.11
N GLU A 225 22.31 -11.70 -10.20
CA GLU A 225 22.97 -10.52 -9.64
C GLU A 225 23.11 -10.65 -8.11
N THR A 226 24.29 -10.31 -7.60
CA THR A 226 24.65 -10.38 -6.18
C THR A 226 25.03 -9.03 -5.60
N GLU A 227 25.36 -8.04 -6.43
CA GLU A 227 25.63 -6.67 -6.02
C GLU A 227 24.30 -5.96 -5.73
N SER A 228 24.15 -5.47 -4.50
CA SER A 228 22.87 -4.96 -4.00
C SER A 228 22.35 -3.77 -4.80
N ASN A 229 23.21 -2.83 -5.20
CA ASN A 229 22.80 -1.63 -5.91
C ASN A 229 22.34 -1.93 -7.34
N ALA A 230 23.01 -2.84 -8.04
CA ALA A 230 22.60 -3.38 -9.34
C ALA A 230 21.30 -4.19 -9.22
N ALA A 231 21.19 -5.06 -8.21
CA ALA A 231 19.98 -5.83 -7.94
C ALA A 231 18.76 -4.94 -7.64
N GLU A 232 18.95 -3.82 -6.94
CA GLU A 232 17.89 -2.82 -6.71
C GLU A 232 17.37 -2.25 -8.05
N ASN A 233 18.27 -1.88 -8.96
CA ASN A 233 17.91 -1.35 -10.28
C ASN A 233 17.21 -2.40 -11.14
N LEU A 234 17.73 -3.63 -11.17
CA LEU A 234 17.14 -4.74 -11.90
C LEU A 234 15.73 -5.09 -11.39
N ASN A 235 15.51 -5.06 -10.07
CA ASN A 235 14.18 -5.25 -9.52
C ASN A 235 13.23 -4.13 -9.97
N ILE A 236 13.62 -2.85 -9.90
CA ILE A 236 12.78 -1.74 -10.38
C ILE A 236 12.38 -1.97 -11.85
N ILE A 237 13.36 -2.26 -12.70
CA ILE A 237 13.15 -2.56 -14.13
C ILE A 237 12.18 -3.73 -14.33
N HIS A 238 12.38 -4.83 -13.62
CA HIS A 238 11.53 -6.01 -13.70
C HIS A 238 10.08 -5.70 -13.33
N GLN A 239 9.84 -4.96 -12.25
CA GLN A 239 8.49 -4.57 -11.85
C GLN A 239 7.85 -3.60 -12.85
N VAL A 240 8.62 -2.67 -13.43
CA VAL A 240 8.14 -1.78 -14.51
C VAL A 240 7.67 -2.59 -15.72
N ARG A 241 8.47 -3.57 -16.17
CA ARG A 241 8.12 -4.46 -17.29
C ARG A 241 6.85 -5.26 -17.00
N LYS A 242 6.77 -5.87 -15.81
CA LYS A 242 5.59 -6.62 -15.37
C LYS A 242 4.30 -5.78 -15.41
N ILE A 243 4.38 -4.49 -15.02
CA ILE A 243 3.25 -3.55 -15.14
C ILE A 243 2.96 -3.22 -16.60
N ARG A 244 3.98 -2.91 -17.41
CA ARG A 244 3.83 -2.58 -18.83
C ARG A 244 3.23 -3.74 -19.64
N ASP A 245 3.54 -4.98 -19.29
CA ASP A 245 3.10 -6.20 -19.99
C ASP A 245 1.68 -6.65 -19.61
N ASN A 246 1.11 -6.14 -18.51
CA ASN A 246 -0.29 -6.42 -18.16
C ASN A 246 -1.23 -5.96 -19.29
N LEU A 247 -2.22 -6.79 -19.63
CA LEU A 247 -3.13 -6.56 -20.76
C LEU A 247 -3.96 -5.27 -20.64
N ILE A 248 -4.37 -4.91 -19.43
CA ILE A 248 -5.18 -3.72 -19.13
C ILE A 248 -4.28 -2.48 -19.20
N ILE A 249 -3.09 -2.55 -18.60
CA ILE A 249 -2.16 -1.42 -18.54
C ILE A 249 -1.50 -1.16 -19.91
N SER A 250 -1.05 -2.19 -20.62
CA SER A 250 -0.47 -2.07 -21.97
C SER A 250 -1.42 -1.37 -22.95
N LYS A 251 -2.73 -1.65 -22.90
CA LYS A 251 -3.75 -0.95 -23.69
C LYS A 251 -3.86 0.53 -23.29
N ALA A 252 -3.82 0.84 -22.00
CA ALA A 252 -3.85 2.23 -21.53
C ALA A 252 -2.60 3.00 -21.97
N ILE A 253 -1.42 2.37 -21.95
CA ILE A 253 -0.17 2.96 -22.46
C ILE A 253 -0.28 3.23 -23.97
N LYS A 254 -0.69 2.24 -24.77
CA LYS A 254 -0.86 2.39 -26.24
C LYS A 254 -1.82 3.51 -26.62
N ASN A 255 -2.85 3.72 -25.79
CA ASN A 255 -3.83 4.79 -25.97
C ASN A 255 -3.38 6.14 -25.38
N GLY A 256 -2.14 6.27 -24.91
CA GLY A 256 -1.60 7.50 -24.33
C GLY A 256 -2.24 7.93 -23.01
N LYS A 257 -2.96 7.03 -22.32
CA LYS A 257 -3.69 7.35 -21.08
C LYS A 257 -2.81 7.37 -19.84
N VAL A 258 -1.74 6.59 -19.83
CA VAL A 258 -0.83 6.43 -18.68
C VAL A 258 0.61 6.21 -19.14
N LYS A 259 1.57 6.70 -18.36
CA LYS A 259 3.00 6.35 -18.45
C LYS A 259 3.41 5.48 -17.27
N VAL A 260 4.33 4.55 -17.48
CA VAL A 260 4.90 3.70 -16.41
C VAL A 260 6.41 3.91 -16.39
N LEU A 261 6.96 4.38 -15.27
CA LEU A 261 8.38 4.70 -15.09
C LEU A 261 8.98 3.98 -13.88
N GLY A 262 10.28 3.78 -13.91
CA GLY A 262 11.07 3.36 -12.76
C GLY A 262 11.86 4.52 -12.16
N GLY A 263 12.06 4.52 -10.85
CA GLY A 263 12.94 5.47 -10.17
C GLY A 263 13.59 4.85 -8.95
N LYS A 264 14.75 5.38 -8.57
CA LYS A 264 15.48 4.98 -7.37
C LYS A 264 15.66 6.17 -6.44
N TYR A 265 15.07 6.05 -5.26
CA TYR A 265 15.25 7.00 -4.17
C TYR A 265 16.54 6.72 -3.40
N ASP A 266 17.44 7.69 -3.32
CA ASP A 266 18.61 7.57 -2.45
C ASP A 266 18.27 8.04 -1.03
N ILE A 267 18.34 7.11 -0.06
CA ILE A 267 17.90 7.37 1.32
C ILE A 267 18.78 8.37 2.08
N VAL A 268 19.98 8.69 1.57
CA VAL A 268 20.91 9.62 2.20
C VAL A 268 20.71 11.04 1.68
N SER A 269 20.69 11.20 0.36
CA SER A 269 20.60 12.50 -0.30
C SER A 269 19.16 12.98 -0.51
N GLY A 270 18.18 12.09 -0.46
CA GLY A 270 16.77 12.38 -0.74
C GLY A 270 16.45 12.52 -2.23
N LYS A 271 17.41 12.27 -3.12
CA LYS A 271 17.21 12.39 -4.58
C LYS A 271 16.52 11.18 -5.16
N ILE A 272 15.78 11.39 -6.26
CA ILE A 272 15.25 10.31 -7.10
C ILE A 272 15.97 10.36 -8.44
N ASP A 273 16.64 9.26 -8.79
CA ASP A 273 17.17 9.03 -10.12
C ASP A 273 16.17 8.20 -10.92
N PHE A 274 15.58 8.78 -11.97
CA PHE A 274 14.66 8.06 -12.85
C PHE A 274 15.42 7.13 -13.78
N ILE A 275 14.95 5.87 -13.86
CA ILE A 275 15.50 4.85 -14.75
C ILE A 275 14.71 4.93 -16.05
N LEU A 276 15.34 5.47 -17.09
CA LEU A 276 14.75 5.57 -18.42
C LEU A 276 14.95 4.23 -19.15
N GLU A 277 13.83 3.54 -19.42
CA GLU A 277 13.71 2.41 -20.35
C GLU A 277 12.91 2.80 -21.58
#